data_AF-D6SKI5-F1
#
_entry.id   AF-D6SKI5-F1
#
_cell.length_a   1.000
_cell.length_b   1.000
_cell.length_c   1.000
_cell.angle_alpha   90.00
_cell.angle_beta   90.00
_cell.angle_gamma   90.00
#
_symmetry.space_group_name_H-M   'P 1'
#
loop_
_entity.id
_entity.type
_entity.pdbx_description
1 polymer ?
#
loop_
_entity_poly.entity_id
_entity_poly.type
_entity_poly.pdbx_seq_one_letter_code
_entity_poly.pdbx_strand_id
1 'polypeptide(L)' 'MTLTKEIPDRELIIKGTEVLYKELGYVDTIRFLSMPRGQRVESVERHRKWQESLDMKIFYDEAFKSDDGE' A
#
# COMPACT_ATOMS: atom_id res chain seq x y z
N MET A 1 -13.79 -22.86 -2.20
CA MET A 1 -13.49 -21.57 -2.84
C MET A 1 -14.80 -20.85 -3.09
N THR A 2 -15.11 -19.83 -2.30
CA THR A 2 -16.31 -19.00 -2.54
C THR A 2 -16.07 -18.19 -3.80
N LEU A 3 -16.83 -18.46 -4.85
CA LEU A 3 -16.97 -17.60 -6.02
C LEU A 3 -17.58 -16.28 -5.55
N THR A 4 -16.73 -15.34 -5.15
CA THR A 4 -17.14 -13.95 -4.93
C THR A 4 -17.51 -13.39 -6.29
N LYS A 5 -18.82 -13.27 -6.55
CA LYS A 5 -19.34 -12.49 -7.66
C LYS A 5 -18.77 -11.08 -7.50
N GLU A 6 -17.85 -10.72 -8.38
CA GLU A 6 -17.20 -9.42 -8.37
C GLU A 6 -18.29 -8.34 -8.54
N ILE A 7 -18.31 -7.37 -7.62
CA ILE A 7 -19.21 -6.22 -7.73
C ILE A 7 -18.60 -5.32 -8.80
N PRO A 8 -19.37 -4.90 -9.83
CA PRO A 8 -18.86 -3.97 -10.84
C PRO A 8 -18.37 -2.68 -10.19
N ASP A 9 -17.26 -2.11 -10.68
CA ASP A 9 -16.62 -0.91 -10.12
C ASP A 9 -17.60 0.22 -9.82
N ARG A 10 -18.54 0.47 -10.73
CA ARG A 10 -19.56 1.51 -10.54
C ARG A 10 -20.44 1.25 -9.31
N GLU A 11 -20.92 0.02 -9.13
CA GLU A 11 -21.70 -0.33 -7.95
C GLU A 11 -20.88 -0.27 -6.67
N LEU A 12 -19.62 -0.69 -6.75
CA LEU A 12 -18.71 -0.66 -5.61
C LEU A 12 -18.43 0.78 -5.17
N ILE A 13 -18.19 1.70 -6.11
CA ILE A 13 -17.97 3.12 -5.82
C ILE A 13 -19.20 3.74 -5.16
N ILE A 14 -20.40 3.45 -5.68
CA ILE A 14 -21.65 3.97 -5.10
C ILE A 14 -21.81 3.47 -3.65
N LYS A 15 -21.76 2.14 -3.46
CA LYS A 15 -21.90 1.53 -2.12
C LYS A 15 -20.84 2.02 -1.15
N GLY A 16 -19.58 2.10 -1.58
CA GLY A 16 -18.49 2.60 -0.75
C GLY A 16 -18.70 4.06 -0.34
N THR A 17 -19.15 4.90 -1.27
CA THR A 17 -19.42 6.32 -1.00
C THR A 17 -20.59 6.49 -0.03
N GLU A 18 -21.66 5.70 -0.18
CA GLU A 18 -22.80 5.71 0.75
C GLU A 18 -22.39 5.33 2.17
N VAL A 19 -21.57 4.28 2.32
CA VAL A 19 -21.02 3.88 3.61
C VAL A 19 -20.16 4.99 4.22
N LEU A 20 -19.27 5.60 3.43
CA LEU A 20 -18.45 6.70 3.92
C LEU A 20 -19.29 7.88 4.39
N TYR A 21 -20.29 8.31 3.60
CA TYR A 21 -21.19 9.40 4.01
C TYR A 21 -21.97 9.07 5.28
N LYS A 22 -22.41 7.82 5.43
CA LYS A 22 -23.14 7.36 6.62
C LYS A 22 -22.27 7.39 7.88
N GLU A 23 -21.02 6.95 7.79
CA GLU A 23 -20.15 6.75 8.95
C GLU A 23 -19.32 7.99 9.30
N LEU A 24 -18.91 8.78 8.30
CA LEU A 24 -18.03 9.94 8.47
C LEU A 24 -18.75 11.28 8.31
N GLY A 25 -19.94 11.29 7.71
CA GLY A 25 -20.59 12.53 7.30
C GLY A 25 -19.96 13.15 6.06
N TYR A 26 -20.63 14.17 5.49
CA TYR A 26 -20.27 14.74 4.19
C TYR A 26 -18.87 15.35 4.16
N VAL A 27 -18.55 16.18 5.16
CA VAL A 27 -17.29 16.93 5.21
C VAL A 27 -16.09 16.00 5.30
N ASP A 28 -16.10 15.05 6.24
CA ASP A 28 -14.99 14.14 6.43
C ASP A 28 -14.90 13.10 5.32
N THR A 29 -16.01 12.71 4.69
CA THR A 29 -15.99 11.86 3.50
C THR A 29 -15.24 12.54 2.35
N ILE A 30 -15.57 13.79 2.05
CA ILE A 30 -14.88 14.54 0.98
C ILE A 30 -13.40 14.73 1.32
N ARG A 31 -13.07 15.05 2.57
CA ARG A 31 -11.68 15.14 3.03
C ARG A 31 -10.93 13.81 2.90
N PHE A 32 -11.56 12.69 3.22
CA PHE A 32 -10.97 11.35 3.09
C PHE A 32 -10.72 11.00 1.62
N LEU A 33 -11.71 11.21 0.75
CA LEU A 33 -11.60 10.90 -0.69
C LEU A 33 -10.58 11.79 -1.41
N SER A 34 -10.41 13.03 -0.95
CA SER A 34 -9.43 13.99 -1.46
C SER A 34 -8.08 13.95 -0.76
N MET A 35 -7.92 13.11 0.27
CA MET A 35 -6.68 13.01 1.00
C MET A 35 -5.56 12.65 0.01
N PRO A 36 -4.44 13.39 0.01
CA PRO A 36 -3.31 13.05 -0.82
C PRO A 36 -2.90 11.61 -0.49
N ARG A 37 -3.11 10.69 -1.42
CA ARG A 37 -2.48 9.38 -1.31
C ARG A 37 -0.99 9.69 -1.28
N GLY A 38 -0.31 9.30 -0.19
CA GLY A 38 1.08 9.66 0.05
C GLY A 38 1.85 9.59 -1.26
N GLN A 39 2.51 10.69 -1.63
CA GLN A 39 3.13 10.85 -2.95
C GLN A 39 3.82 9.55 -3.31
N ARG A 40 3.57 9.05 -4.53
CA ARG A 40 4.30 7.88 -5.02
C ARG A 40 5.77 8.25 -4.94
N VAL A 41 6.45 7.78 -3.90
CA VAL A 41 7.89 7.91 -3.80
C VAL A 41 8.42 7.17 -5.01
N GLU A 42 9.17 7.89 -5.84
CA GLU A 42 9.79 7.36 -7.04
C GLU A 42 10.55 6.07 -6.66
N SER A 43 10.56 5.08 -7.54
CA SER A 43 11.04 3.74 -7.22
C SER A 43 12.48 3.76 -6.72
N VAL A 44 13.35 4.58 -7.33
CA VAL A 44 14.75 4.74 -6.91
C VAL A 44 14.83 5.45 -5.58
N GLU A 45 14.06 6.51 -5.34
CA GLU A 45 14.06 7.21 -4.05
C GLU A 45 13.57 6.30 -2.91
N ARG A 46 12.58 5.46 -3.17
CA ARG A 46 12.10 4.45 -2.22
C ARG A 46 13.17 3.41 -1.93
N HIS A 47 13.88 2.97 -2.97
CA HIS A 47 14.97 2.01 -2.82
C HIS A 47 16.14 2.60 -2.03
N ARG A 48 16.49 3.88 -2.25
CA ARG A 48 17.52 4.58 -1.48
C ARG A 48 17.15 4.69 0.00
N LYS A 49 15.92 5.12 0.31
CA LYS A 49 15.42 5.16 1.69
C LYS A 49 15.46 3.79 2.37
N TRP A 50 15.17 2.74 1.61
CA TRP A 50 15.33 1.37 2.10
C TRP A 50 16.81 1.02 2.33
N GLN A 51 17.72 1.31 1.40
CA GLN A 51 19.17 1.07 1.57
C GLN A 51 19.75 1.81 2.78
N GLU A 52 19.37 3.07 2.98
CA GLU A 52 19.80 3.89 4.12
C GLU A 52 19.32 3.33 5.47
N SER A 53 18.23 2.56 5.49
CA SER A 53 17.71 1.93 6.69
C SER A 53 18.41 0.62 7.10
N LEU A 54 19.29 0.09 6.23
CA LEU A 54 19.95 -1.19 6.46
C LEU A 54 21.28 -1.02 7.21
N ASP A 55 21.57 -1.97 8.09
CA ASP A 55 22.95 -2.21 8.51
C ASP A 55 23.67 -2.95 7.37
N MET A 56 24.64 -2.28 6.76
CA MET A 56 25.36 -2.81 5.61
C MET A 56 26.04 -4.15 5.92
N LYS A 57 26.57 -4.35 7.12
CA LYS A 57 27.30 -5.59 7.43
C LYS A 57 26.33 -6.76 7.53
N ILE A 58 25.24 -6.58 8.27
CA ILE A 58 24.21 -7.62 8.43
C ILE A 58 23.58 -7.96 7.07
N PHE A 59 23.24 -6.93 6.28
CA PHE A 59 22.61 -7.15 4.99
C PHE A 59 23.51 -7.93 4.03
N TYR A 60 24.80 -7.60 3.94
CA TYR A 60 25.72 -8.33 3.08
C TYR A 60 25.96 -9.75 3.57
N ASP A 61 26.11 -9.95 4.89
CA ASP A 61 26.28 -11.27 5.50
C ASP A 61 25.04 -12.17 5.25
N GLU A 62 23.84 -11.60 5.15
CA GLU A 62 22.60 -12.33 4.82
C GLU A 62 22.40 -12.54 3.32
N ALA A 63 22.58 -11.50 2.51
CA ALA A 63 22.31 -11.52 1.07
C ALA A 63 23.33 -12.33 0.27
N PHE A 64 24.58 -12.34 0.74
CA PHE A 64 25.69 -13.07 0.14
C PHE A 64 26.17 -14.20 1.04
N LYS A 65 25.35 -14.62 2.01
CA LYS A 65 25.59 -15.88 2.71
C LYS A 65 25.58 -16.97 1.65
N SER A 66 26.76 -17.48 1.34
CA SER A 66 26.90 -18.53 0.35
C SER A 66 25.96 -19.67 0.69
N ASP A 67 25.25 -20.15 -0.32
CA ASP A 67 24.73 -21.51 -0.38
C ASP A 67 25.92 -22.49 -0.54
N ASP A 68 26.91 -22.37 0.35
CA ASP A 68 28.03 -23.30 0.46
C ASP A 68 27.56 -24.42 1.40
N GLY A 69 26.61 -25.24 0.94
CA GLY A 69 26.02 -26.31 1.74
C GLY A 69 25.07 -27.26 0.99
N GLU A 70 25.69 -28.19 0.24
CA GLU A 70 25.17 -29.40 -0.45
C GLU A 70 24.56 -29.27 -1.85
#